data_AF-A0A7J4QAH3-F1
#
_entry.id   AF-A0A7J4QAH3-F1
#
_cell.length_a   1.000
_cell.length_b   1.000
_cell.length_c   1.000
_cell.angle_alpha   90.00
_cell.angle_beta   90.00
_cell.angle_gamma   90.00
#
_symmetry.space_group_name_H-M   'P 1'
#
loop_
_entity.id
_entity.type
_entity.pdbx_description
1 polymer ?
#
loop_
_entity_poly.entity_id
_entity_poly.type
_entity_poly.pdbx_seq_one_letter_code
_entity_poly.pdbx_strand_id
1 'polypeptide(L)'
;MNGPELLSFVMRAKNRKLILALLEKGPKIPAQIMKETGMYKSHTSRALAELSGEKLVFCRNPGDRAFRFYALTPKGKKILKAASELSRQIQKWQTSI
;
A
#
# COMPACT_ATOMS: atom_id res chain seq x y z
N MET A 1 4.98 8.17 -12.13
CA MET A 1 5.71 6.93 -12.47
C MET A 1 4.92 6.07 -13.46
N ASN A 2 5.62 5.35 -14.34
CA ASN A 2 5.16 4.28 -15.23
C ASN A 2 5.11 2.93 -14.49
N GLY A 3 4.72 1.85 -15.19
CA GLY A 3 4.50 0.51 -14.60
C GLY A 3 5.69 -0.05 -13.80
N PRO A 4 6.89 -0.20 -14.39
CA PRO A 4 8.05 -0.79 -13.70
C PRO A 4 8.57 0.06 -12.53
N GLU A 5 8.61 1.39 -12.69
CA GLU A 5 9.07 2.31 -11.65
C GLU A 5 8.15 2.26 -10.42
N LEU A 6 6.84 2.17 -10.65
CA LEU A 6 5.84 2.07 -9.60
C LEU A 6 5.91 0.72 -8.87
N LEU A 7 6.17 -0.36 -9.61
CA LEU A 7 6.35 -1.69 -9.04
C LEU A 7 7.59 -1.71 -8.14
N SER A 8 8.71 -1.20 -8.67
CA SER A 8 9.93 -1.00 -7.89
C SER A 8 9.62 -0.19 -6.64
N PHE A 9 8.99 0.98 -6.76
CA PHE A 9 8.60 1.85 -5.64
C PHE A 9 7.81 1.11 -4.55
N VAL A 10 6.80 0.31 -4.90
CA VAL A 10 6.05 -0.49 -3.90
C VAL A 10 6.94 -1.55 -3.26
N MET A 11 7.77 -2.25 -4.04
CA MET A 11 8.61 -3.34 -3.57
C MET A 11 9.73 -2.90 -2.62
N ARG A 12 10.28 -1.68 -2.75
CA ARG A 12 11.42 -1.22 -1.90
C ARG A 12 11.04 -0.87 -0.45
N ALA A 13 9.75 -0.77 -0.11
CA ALA A 13 9.35 -0.49 1.27
C ALA A 13 8.21 -1.37 1.76
N LYS A 14 8.50 -2.10 2.84
CA LYS A 14 7.55 -2.98 3.54
C LYS A 14 6.26 -2.25 3.93
N ASN A 15 6.35 -1.00 4.42
CA ASN A 15 5.20 -0.22 4.88
C ASN A 15 4.18 0.05 3.77
N ARG A 16 4.64 0.38 2.55
CA ARG A 16 3.77 0.63 1.39
C ARG A 16 3.01 -0.62 1.00
N LYS A 17 3.71 -1.75 0.90
CA LYS A 17 3.11 -3.05 0.58
C LYS A 17 2.10 -3.50 1.63
N LEU A 18 2.42 -3.34 2.92
CA LEU A 18 1.50 -3.67 4.02
C LEU A 18 0.22 -2.84 3.97
N ILE A 19 0.31 -1.53 3.75
CA ILE A 19 -0.87 -0.67 3.64
C ILE A 19 -1.72 -1.07 2.44
N LEU A 20 -1.11 -1.28 1.27
CA LEU A 20 -1.85 -1.69 0.07
C LEU A 20 -2.58 -3.03 0.29
N ALA A 21 -1.89 -4.03 0.87
CA ALA A 21 -2.48 -5.33 1.19
C ALA A 21 -3.61 -5.23 2.23
N LEU A 22 -3.51 -4.30 3.19
CA LEU A 22 -4.56 -4.06 4.16
C LEU A 22 -5.79 -3.42 3.51
N LEU A 23 -5.57 -2.42 2.66
CA LEU A 23 -6.64 -1.71 1.95
C LEU A 23 -7.29 -2.56 0.84
N GLU A 24 -6.66 -3.64 0.40
CA GLU A 24 -7.26 -4.65 -0.49
C GLU A 24 -8.44 -5.35 0.18
N LYS A 25 -8.37 -5.56 1.50
CA LYS A 25 -9.45 -6.17 2.29
C LYS A 25 -10.64 -5.23 2.51
N GLY A 26 -10.46 -3.93 2.28
CA GLY A 26 -11.50 -2.92 2.41
C GLY A 26 -10.97 -1.57 2.91
N PRO A 27 -11.79 -0.51 2.89
CA PRO A 27 -11.38 0.81 3.35
C PRO A 27 -11.04 0.82 4.85
N LYS A 28 -10.02 1.60 5.23
CA LYS A 28 -9.55 1.70 6.62
C LYS A 28 -9.21 3.14 6.99
N ILE A 29 -9.34 3.47 8.28
CA ILE A 29 -8.83 4.72 8.84
C ILE A 29 -7.35 4.56 9.28
N PRO A 30 -6.56 5.64 9.39
CA PRO A 30 -5.16 5.56 9.81
C PRO A 30 -4.93 4.82 11.13
N ALA A 31 -5.83 4.99 12.11
CA ALA A 31 -5.73 4.30 13.40
C ALA A 31 -5.86 2.77 13.27
N GLN A 32 -6.74 2.30 12.37
CA GLN A 32 -6.87 0.86 12.08
C GLN A 32 -5.63 0.33 11.36
N ILE A 33 -5.10 1.10 10.39
CA ILE A 33 -3.86 0.77 9.70
C ILE A 33 -2.72 0.61 10.70
N MET A 34 -2.54 1.56 11.61
CA MET A 34 -1.52 1.49 12.66
C MET A 34 -1.69 0.25 13.53
N LYS A 35 -2.90 -0.01 14.01
CA LYS A 35 -3.20 -1.17 14.86
C LYS A 35 -2.89 -2.51 14.16
N GLU A 36 -3.30 -2.66 12.92
CA GLU A 36 -3.16 -3.92 12.16
C GLU A 36 -1.74 -4.14 11.63
N THR A 37 -0.95 -3.09 11.46
CA THR A 37 0.42 -3.17 10.92
C THR A 37 1.52 -2.98 11.98
N GLY A 38 1.18 -2.50 13.17
CA GLY A 38 2.14 -2.12 14.21
C GLY A 38 2.95 -0.86 13.88
N MET A 39 2.62 -0.13 12.81
CA MET A 39 3.37 1.06 12.40
C MET A 39 3.09 2.27 13.30
N TYR A 40 4.13 3.07 13.54
CA TYR A 40 3.98 4.39 14.13
C TYR A 40 3.14 5.32 13.25
N LYS A 41 2.51 6.32 13.89
CA LYS A 41 1.70 7.34 13.21
C LYS A 41 2.47 8.06 12.11
N SER A 42 3.72 8.44 12.37
CA SER A 42 4.58 9.14 11.40
C SER A 42 4.85 8.30 10.15
N HIS A 43 5.11 7.00 10.31
CA HIS A 43 5.34 6.07 9.21
C HIS A 43 4.05 5.83 8.41
N THR A 44 2.93 5.67 9.10
CA THR A 44 1.62 5.48 8.48
C THR A 44 1.23 6.70 7.63
N SER A 45 1.33 7.90 8.20
CA SER A 45 1.02 9.15 7.49
C SER A 45 1.93 9.36 6.29
N ARG A 46 3.25 9.14 6.44
CA ARG A 46 4.21 9.27 5.34
C ARG A 46 3.89 8.29 4.21
N ALA A 47 3.68 7.01 4.53
CA ALA A 47 3.37 6.01 3.52
C ALA A 47 2.02 6.27 2.81
N LEU A 48 0.98 6.71 3.53
CA LEU A 48 -0.29 7.10 2.92
C LEU A 48 -0.12 8.30 1.98
N ALA A 49 0.67 9.30 2.36
CA ALA A 49 0.96 10.46 1.53
C ALA A 49 1.72 10.06 0.25
N GLU A 50 2.77 9.24 0.38
CA GLU A 50 3.54 8.71 -0.76
C GLU A 50 2.64 7.89 -1.72
N LEU A 51 1.84 6.97 -1.18
CA LEU A 51 0.92 6.15 -1.97
C LEU A 51 -0.17 6.99 -2.65
N SER A 52 -0.66 8.05 -1.99
CA SER A 52 -1.66 8.95 -2.55
C SER A 52 -1.05 9.82 -3.66
N GLY A 53 0.18 10.30 -3.48
CA GLY A 53 0.94 11.03 -4.50
C GLY A 53 1.10 10.24 -5.79
N GLU A 54 1.33 8.92 -5.69
CA GLU A 54 1.39 8.01 -6.85
C GLU A 54 0.02 7.52 -7.36
N LYS A 55 -1.07 8.04 -6.78
CA LYS A 55 -2.47 7.69 -7.12
C LYS A 55 -2.79 6.21 -6.91
N LEU A 56 -2.17 5.56 -5.91
CA LEU A 56 -2.42 4.16 -5.55
C LEU A 56 -3.53 4.01 -4.50
N VAL A 57 -3.68 5.02 -3.65
CA VAL A 57 -4.73 5.11 -2.66
C VAL A 57 -5.43 6.46 -2.77
N PHE A 58 -6.66 6.54 -2.28
CA PHE A 58 -7.40 7.78 -2.16
C PHE A 58 -8.17 7.83 -0.84
N CYS A 59 -8.40 9.04 -0.33
CA CYS A 59 -9.28 9.29 0.81
C CYS A 59 -10.71 9.51 0.30
N ARG A 60 -11.68 8.75 0.82
CA ARG A 60 -13.09 8.85 0.41
C ARG A 60 -13.77 10.11 0.93
N ASN A 61 -13.33 10.60 2.08
CA ASN A 61 -13.87 11.76 2.78
C ASN A 61 -12.75 12.77 3.09
N PRO A 62 -12.19 13.43 2.07
CA PRO A 62 -11.07 14.34 2.26
C PRO A 62 -11.42 15.59 3.09
N GLY A 63 -12.70 15.98 3.17
CA GLY A 63 -13.14 17.13 3.97
C GLY A 63 -13.06 16.90 5.48
N ASP A 64 -13.05 15.64 5.92
CA ASP A 64 -13.07 15.32 7.35
C ASP A 64 -11.66 15.40 7.95
N ARG A 65 -11.57 15.98 9.15
CA ARG A 65 -10.34 16.05 9.95
C ARG A 65 -10.05 14.73 10.69
N ALA A 66 -11.09 13.96 11.01
CA ALA A 66 -11.04 12.67 11.68
C ALA A 66 -11.73 11.59 10.83
N PHE A 67 -11.49 10.32 11.15
CA PHE A 67 -12.11 9.18 10.45
C PHE A 67 -11.96 9.21 8.92
N ARG A 68 -10.81 9.68 8.42
CA ARG A 68 -10.49 9.62 6.99
C ARG A 68 -10.36 8.18 6.51
N PHE A 69 -11.26 7.73 5.64
CA PHE A 69 -11.29 6.39 5.08
C PHE A 69 -10.44 6.33 3.81
N TYR A 70 -9.36 5.55 3.86
CA TYR A 70 -8.50 5.31 2.71
C TYR A 70 -8.92 4.03 1.99
N ALA A 71 -8.82 4.02 0.66
CA ALA A 71 -9.11 2.87 -0.17
C ALA A 71 -8.15 2.77 -1.36
N LEU A 72 -8.00 1.58 -1.94
CA LEU A 72 -7.22 1.38 -3.17
C LEU A 72 -7.92 2.00 -4.39
N THR A 73 -7.14 2.65 -5.24
CA THR A 73 -7.57 2.98 -6.61
C THR A 73 -7.48 1.72 -7.49
N PRO A 74 -8.10 1.71 -8.70
CA PRO A 74 -7.87 0.64 -9.68
C PRO A 74 -6.39 0.45 -10.02
N LYS A 75 -5.63 1.56 -10.09
CA LYS A 75 -4.16 1.54 -10.28
C LYS A 75 -3.46 0.86 -9.10
N GLY A 76 -3.85 1.17 -7.88
CA GLY A 76 -3.36 0.54 -6.66
C GLY A 76 -3.58 -0.97 -6.61
N LYS A 77 -4.79 -1.43 -7.00
CA LYS A 77 -5.09 -2.86 -7.10
C LYS A 77 -4.19 -3.58 -8.11
N LYS A 78 -4.02 -3.01 -9.30
CA LYS A 78 -3.16 -3.58 -10.35
C LYS A 78 -1.71 -3.71 -9.88
N ILE A 79 -1.15 -2.68 -9.25
CA ILE A 79 0.26 -2.73 -8.81
C ILE A 79 0.47 -3.68 -7.63
N LEU A 80 -0.49 -3.77 -6.70
CA LEU A 80 -0.42 -4.71 -5.59
C LEU A 80 -0.43 -6.16 -6.07
N LYS A 81 -1.25 -6.47 -7.07
CA LYS A 81 -1.29 -7.80 -7.70
C LYS A 81 0.07 -8.15 -8.31
N ALA A 82 0.63 -7.25 -9.14
CA ALA A 82 1.94 -7.43 -9.74
C ALA A 82 3.06 -7.60 -8.70
N ALA A 83 3.05 -6.79 -7.64
CA ALA A 83 4.02 -6.89 -6.54
C ALA A 83 3.93 -8.24 -5.80
N SER A 84 2.71 -8.74 -5.60
CA SER A 84 2.46 -10.03 -4.96
C SER A 84 2.93 -11.20 -5.82
N GLU A 85 2.66 -11.16 -7.13
CA GLU A 85 3.12 -12.16 -8.09
C GLU A 85 4.65 -12.21 -8.17
N LEU A 86 5.31 -11.05 -8.30
CA LEU A 86 6.77 -10.97 -8.33
C LEU A 86 7.40 -11.51 -7.04
N SER A 87 6.80 -11.19 -5.88
CA SER A 87 7.29 -11.72 -4.59
C SER A 87 7.25 -13.24 -4.53
N ARG A 88 6.21 -13.88 -5.10
CA ARG A 88 6.11 -15.35 -5.18
C ARG A 88 7.16 -15.94 -6.11
N GLN A 89 7.44 -15.30 -7.24
CA GLN A 89 8.47 -15.76 -8.19
C GLN A 89 9.86 -15.73 -7.55
N ILE A 90 10.21 -14.63 -6.88
CA ILE A 90 11.48 -14.47 -6.15
C ILE A 90 11.62 -15.56 -5.07
N GLN A 91 10.57 -15.80 -4.30
CA GLN A 91 10.58 -16.84 -3.26
C GLN A 91 10.82 -18.24 -3.85
N LYS A 92 10.18 -18.58 -4.97
CA LYS A 92 10.39 -19.85 -5.66
C LYS A 92 11.86 -20.04 -6.06
N TRP A 93 12.48 -19.00 -6.65
CA TRP A 93 13.89 -19.05 -7.05
C TRP A 93 14.84 -19.24 -5.87
N GLN A 94 14.51 -18.66 -4.72
CA GLN A 94 15.32 -18.81 -3.49
C GLN A 94 15.22 -20.21 -2.87
N THR A 95 14.12 -20.94 -3.10
CA THR A 95 13.91 -22.30 -2.58
C THR A 95 14.30 -23.42 -3.54
N SER A 96 14.76 -23.07 -4.75
CA SER A 96 15.19 -24.03 -5.79
C SER A 96 16.72 -24.18 -5.86
N ILE A 97 17.43 -23.68 -4.84
CA ILE A 97 18.87 -23.87 -4.57
C ILE A 97 18.97 -24.65 -3.27
#